data_AF-A0A7C4LCL3-F1
#
_entry.id   AF-A0A7C4LCL3-F1
#
_cell.length_a   1.000
_cell.length_b   1.000
_cell.length_c   1.000
_cell.angle_alpha   90.00
_cell.angle_beta   90.00
_cell.angle_gamma   90.00
#
_symmetry.space_group_name_H-M   'P 1'
#
loop_
_entity.id
_entity.type
_entity.pdbx_description
1 polymer ?
#
loop_
_entity_poly.entity_id
_entity_poly.type
_entity_poly.pdbx_seq_one_letter_code
_entity_poly.pdbx_strand_id
1 'polypeptide(L)'
;SEGQDLETRIRESAPFPIDRAVDLAVQVCAGVGYAHRAGLVHCDIKPQNILVMPDGRVKITDFGIARALSNIRPGETTDVVWGSPQYYSPEQAAGEHPTPASDVYSIGVVLFEMLAGRLPFVASTQQALAMLHLREEPPRLTLFNPQVSETLERIVHKVLAKEPAARYRTADQLGRILISYRQHGDELTGAQLATGHTPAQPHPAAVPPRSAAATLPTSAPTRRAAADPTLRAASSADEDLGPEEGLDWLAMGLGFAAFIAVAGLFPLWWWVISVYTR
;
A
#
# COMPACT_ATOMS: atom_id res chain seq x y z
N SER A 1 2.63 -19.17 -28.51
CA SER A 1 1.45 -18.29 -28.33
C SER A 1 1.76 -17.30 -27.24
N GLU A 2 1.42 -16.04 -27.47
CA GLU A 2 1.60 -14.97 -26.49
C GLU A 2 0.68 -15.21 -25.28
N GLY A 3 1.14 -14.89 -24.07
CA GLY A 3 0.31 -14.97 -22.86
C GLY A 3 -0.65 -13.79 -22.79
N GLN A 4 -1.75 -13.95 -22.04
CA GLN A 4 -2.71 -12.86 -21.76
C GLN A 4 -2.40 -12.29 -20.37
N ASP A 5 -2.43 -10.97 -20.22
CA ASP A 5 -2.27 -10.34 -18.91
C ASP A 5 -3.43 -10.70 -17.96
N LEU A 6 -3.13 -10.67 -16.66
CA LEU A 6 -4.08 -11.06 -15.63
C LEU A 6 -5.20 -10.03 -15.48
N GLU A 7 -4.98 -8.75 -15.82
CA GLU A 7 -6.03 -7.73 -15.78
C GLU A 7 -7.19 -8.10 -16.72
N THR A 8 -6.85 -8.46 -17.96
CA THR A 8 -7.84 -8.87 -18.96
C THR A 8 -8.60 -10.10 -18.47
N ARG A 9 -7.91 -11.09 -17.89
CA ARG A 9 -8.57 -12.28 -17.32
C ARG A 9 -9.49 -11.96 -16.15
N ILE A 10 -9.08 -11.07 -15.25
CA ILE A 10 -9.90 -10.64 -14.12
C ILE A 10 -11.19 -9.99 -14.64
N ARG A 11 -11.06 -9.09 -15.63
CA ARG A 11 -12.21 -8.41 -16.26
C ARG A 11 -13.19 -9.39 -16.92
N GLU A 12 -12.66 -10.45 -17.53
CA GLU A 12 -13.47 -11.43 -18.28
C GLU A 12 -14.13 -12.48 -17.40
N SER A 13 -13.53 -12.85 -16.26
CA SER A 13 -13.92 -14.08 -15.56
C SER A 13 -13.87 -14.02 -14.04
N ALA A 14 -13.51 -12.88 -13.42
CA ALA A 14 -13.54 -12.79 -11.97
C ALA A 14 -15.00 -12.66 -11.45
N PRO A 15 -15.30 -13.14 -10.23
CA PRO A 15 -14.39 -13.86 -9.32
C PRO A 15 -13.98 -15.24 -9.85
N PHE A 16 -12.70 -15.57 -9.71
CA PHE A 16 -12.19 -16.87 -10.13
C PHE A 16 -12.57 -17.98 -9.13
N PRO A 17 -12.61 -19.25 -9.57
CA PRO A 17 -12.62 -20.39 -8.66
C PRO A 17 -11.44 -20.30 -7.67
N ILE A 18 -11.69 -20.63 -6.40
CA ILE A 18 -10.71 -20.47 -5.30
C ILE A 18 -9.37 -21.13 -5.64
N ASP A 19 -9.40 -22.39 -6.05
CA ASP A 19 -8.20 -23.15 -6.40
C ASP A 19 -7.41 -22.47 -7.52
N ARG A 20 -8.10 -21.90 -8.51
CA ARG A 20 -7.46 -21.22 -9.64
C ARG A 20 -6.77 -19.93 -9.19
N ALA A 21 -7.44 -19.12 -8.35
CA ALA A 21 -6.85 -17.90 -7.82
C ALA A 21 -5.61 -18.20 -6.94
N VAL A 22 -5.70 -19.23 -6.09
CA VAL A 22 -4.60 -19.68 -5.24
C VAL A 22 -3.44 -20.21 -6.09
N ASP A 23 -3.69 -21.02 -7.12
CA ASP A 23 -2.64 -21.53 -8.01
C ASP A 23 -1.91 -20.42 -8.76
N LEU A 24 -2.63 -19.42 -9.25
CA LEU A 24 -2.03 -18.24 -9.87
C LEU A 24 -1.18 -17.47 -8.85
N ALA A 25 -1.71 -17.21 -7.65
CA ALA A 25 -0.99 -16.50 -6.60
C ALA A 25 0.28 -17.25 -6.14
N VAL A 26 0.25 -18.58 -6.07
CA VAL A 26 1.44 -19.41 -5.79
C VAL A 26 2.51 -19.22 -6.86
N GLN A 27 2.14 -19.22 -8.14
CA GLN A 27 3.11 -19.01 -9.22
C GLN A 27 3.64 -17.57 -9.24
N VAL A 28 2.80 -16.57 -8.94
CA VAL A 28 3.25 -15.17 -8.75
C VAL A 28 4.26 -15.10 -7.62
N CYS A 29 3.96 -15.71 -6.47
CA CYS A 29 4.86 -15.78 -5.33
C CYS A 29 6.21 -16.42 -5.69
N ALA A 30 6.20 -17.48 -6.51
CA ALA A 30 7.42 -18.13 -6.96
C ALA A 30 8.27 -17.24 -7.88
N GLY A 31 7.63 -16.52 -8.83
CA GLY A 31 8.30 -15.60 -9.73
C GLY A 31 8.91 -14.40 -9.00
N VAL A 32 8.15 -13.77 -8.10
CA VAL A 32 8.61 -12.63 -7.28
C VAL A 32 9.64 -13.09 -6.24
N GLY A 33 9.42 -14.25 -5.62
CA GLY A 33 10.36 -14.85 -4.65
C GLY A 33 11.75 -15.10 -5.26
N TYR A 34 11.82 -15.46 -6.54
CA TYR A 34 13.09 -15.55 -7.26
C TYR A 34 13.86 -14.22 -7.26
N ALA A 35 13.18 -13.10 -7.53
CA ALA A 35 13.79 -11.77 -7.49
C ALA A 35 14.21 -11.37 -6.06
N HIS A 36 13.37 -11.64 -5.06
CA HIS A 36 13.69 -11.37 -3.65
C HIS A 36 14.98 -12.05 -3.19
N ARG A 37 15.23 -13.30 -3.61
CA ARG A 37 16.48 -14.02 -3.28
C ARG A 37 17.73 -13.39 -3.90
N ALA A 38 17.57 -12.64 -4.98
CA ALA A 38 18.63 -11.86 -5.60
C ALA A 38 18.73 -10.43 -5.02
N GLY A 39 17.97 -10.11 -3.97
CA GLY A 39 17.95 -8.78 -3.35
C GLY A 39 17.16 -7.73 -4.13
N LEU A 40 16.35 -8.14 -5.11
CA LEU A 40 15.53 -7.24 -5.93
C LEU A 40 14.07 -7.26 -5.46
N VAL A 41 13.51 -6.07 -5.22
CA VAL A 41 12.08 -5.85 -4.96
C VAL A 41 11.44 -5.39 -6.27
N HIS A 42 10.31 -5.97 -6.67
CA HIS A 42 9.62 -5.65 -7.92
C HIS A 42 9.04 -4.23 -7.93
N CYS A 43 8.43 -3.82 -6.81
CA CYS A 43 7.84 -2.50 -6.57
C CYS A 43 6.60 -2.14 -7.41
N ASP A 44 6.28 -2.91 -8.44
CA ASP A 44 5.12 -2.66 -9.33
C ASP A 44 4.32 -3.93 -9.64
N ILE A 45 3.97 -4.69 -8.60
CA ILE A 45 3.12 -5.87 -8.77
C ILE A 45 1.68 -5.42 -9.01
N LYS A 46 1.17 -5.72 -10.21
CA LYS A 46 -0.21 -5.47 -10.63
C LYS A 46 -0.62 -6.45 -11.74
N PRO A 47 -1.91 -6.67 -12.01
CA PRO A 47 -2.36 -7.67 -12.98
C PRO A 47 -1.82 -7.46 -14.41
N GLN A 48 -1.54 -6.23 -14.80
CA GLN A 48 -0.92 -5.88 -16.10
C GLN A 48 0.49 -6.47 -16.25
N ASN A 49 1.22 -6.61 -15.14
CA ASN A 49 2.59 -7.12 -15.09
C ASN A 49 2.64 -8.63 -14.84
N ILE A 50 1.50 -9.32 -14.92
CA ILE A 50 1.37 -10.75 -14.68
C ILE A 50 0.76 -11.39 -15.94
N LEU A 51 1.58 -12.11 -16.71
CA LEU A 51 1.12 -12.83 -17.91
C LEU A 51 0.78 -14.27 -17.57
N VAL A 52 -0.40 -14.73 -18.01
CA VAL A 52 -0.82 -16.13 -17.92
C VAL A 52 -0.77 -16.75 -19.32
N MET A 53 0.19 -17.64 -19.50
CA MET A 53 0.42 -18.38 -20.74
C MET A 53 -0.74 -19.35 -21.04
N PRO A 54 -0.93 -19.78 -22.30
CA PRO A 54 -1.98 -20.73 -22.66
C PRO A 54 -1.87 -22.10 -21.98
N ASP A 55 -0.66 -22.50 -21.59
CA ASP A 55 -0.41 -23.71 -20.80
C ASP A 55 -0.65 -23.51 -19.29
N GLY A 56 -1.13 -22.33 -18.88
CA GLY A 56 -1.44 -22.00 -17.49
C GLY A 56 -0.26 -21.51 -16.65
N ARG A 57 0.95 -21.43 -17.22
CA ARG A 57 2.12 -20.87 -16.52
C ARG A 57 2.02 -19.36 -16.36
N VAL A 58 2.44 -18.85 -15.20
CA VAL A 58 2.55 -17.42 -14.93
C VAL A 58 3.96 -16.93 -15.24
N LYS A 59 4.05 -15.74 -15.85
CA LYS A 59 5.30 -14.98 -16.00
C LYS A 59 5.10 -13.58 -15.42
N ILE A 60 6.06 -13.16 -14.61
CA ILE A 60 6.12 -11.80 -14.07
C ILE A 60 6.94 -10.95 -15.03
N THR A 61 6.41 -9.79 -15.40
CA THR A 61 7.03 -8.85 -16.34
C THR A 61 7.26 -7.50 -15.66
N ASP A 62 8.08 -6.67 -16.30
CA ASP A 62 8.31 -5.28 -15.92
C ASP A 62 8.89 -5.04 -14.51
N PHE A 63 10.11 -5.53 -14.31
CA PHE A 63 11.00 -5.07 -13.23
C PHE A 63 11.61 -3.68 -13.53
N GLY A 64 10.98 -2.86 -14.39
CA GLY A 64 11.51 -1.57 -14.82
C GLY A 64 11.73 -0.60 -13.66
N ILE A 65 10.79 -0.53 -12.72
CA ILE A 65 10.89 0.32 -11.54
C ILE A 65 11.93 -0.24 -10.55
N ALA A 66 11.94 -1.55 -10.32
CA ALA A 66 12.97 -2.22 -9.53
C ALA A 66 14.39 -1.84 -9.98
N ARG A 67 14.64 -1.87 -11.29
CA ARG A 67 15.92 -1.49 -11.89
C ARG A 67 16.22 -0.01 -11.76
N ALA A 68 15.23 0.86 -11.96
CA ALA A 68 15.40 2.30 -11.77
C ALA A 68 15.79 2.63 -10.33
N LEU A 69 15.12 2.03 -9.34
CA LEU A 69 15.42 2.23 -7.92
C LEU A 69 16.78 1.67 -7.52
N SER A 70 17.19 0.53 -8.09
CA SER A 70 18.51 -0.06 -7.81
C SER A 70 19.68 0.82 -8.28
N ASN A 71 19.45 1.76 -9.19
CA ASN A 71 20.46 2.69 -9.70
C ASN A 71 20.53 4.01 -8.89
N ILE A 72 19.61 4.24 -7.95
CA ILE A 72 19.59 5.44 -7.10
C ILE A 72 20.66 5.31 -6.02
N ARG A 73 21.44 6.37 -5.79
CA ARG A 73 22.48 6.34 -4.76
C ARG A 73 21.85 6.48 -3.35
N PRO A 74 22.46 5.89 -2.32
CA PRO A 74 22.02 6.10 -0.94
C PRO A 74 21.96 7.60 -0.60
N GLY A 75 20.79 8.09 -0.18
CA GLY A 75 20.55 9.49 0.19
C GLY A 75 20.00 10.39 -0.92
N GLU A 76 19.77 9.86 -2.12
CA GLU A 76 19.14 10.57 -3.23
C GLU A 76 17.61 10.40 -3.16
N THR A 77 16.88 11.50 -2.96
CA THR A 77 15.42 11.53 -3.01
C THR A 77 14.97 11.53 -4.46
N THR A 78 14.13 10.58 -4.85
CA THR A 78 13.54 10.53 -6.19
C THR A 78 12.06 10.86 -6.18
N ASP A 79 11.66 11.79 -7.05
CA ASP A 79 10.27 11.99 -7.48
C ASP A 79 9.83 10.87 -8.43
N VAL A 80 9.85 9.61 -7.96
CA VAL A 80 9.28 8.52 -8.75
C VAL A 80 7.76 8.69 -8.77
N VAL A 81 7.24 9.10 -9.91
CA VAL A 81 5.80 9.04 -10.19
C VAL A 81 5.45 7.58 -10.40
N TRP A 82 4.99 6.95 -9.33
CA TRP A 82 4.50 5.59 -9.38
C TRP A 82 3.25 5.52 -10.29
N GLY A 83 3.23 4.58 -11.23
CA GLY A 83 2.10 4.35 -12.14
C GLY A 83 1.21 3.22 -11.63
N SER A 84 0.01 3.56 -11.14
CA SER A 84 -1.08 2.68 -10.65
C SER A 84 -1.18 2.53 -9.12
N PRO A 85 -1.72 3.54 -8.39
CA PRO A 85 -1.87 3.50 -6.93
C PRO A 85 -2.82 2.42 -6.40
N GLN A 86 -3.56 1.73 -7.27
CA GLN A 86 -4.51 0.68 -6.90
C GLN A 86 -3.87 -0.52 -6.20
N TYR A 87 -2.57 -0.73 -6.39
CA TYR A 87 -1.84 -1.88 -5.85
C TYR A 87 -0.69 -1.48 -4.91
N TYR A 88 -0.61 -0.21 -4.50
CA TYR A 88 0.47 0.24 -3.63
C TYR A 88 0.38 -0.40 -2.27
N SER A 89 1.55 -0.78 -1.78
CA SER A 89 1.72 -1.00 -0.35
C SER A 89 1.57 0.32 0.44
N PRO A 90 1.21 0.26 1.73
CA PRO A 90 1.13 1.43 2.60
C PRO A 90 2.42 2.28 2.58
N GLU A 91 3.58 1.65 2.64
CA GLU A 91 4.89 2.29 2.58
C GLU A 91 5.10 3.02 1.24
N GLN A 92 4.69 2.43 0.12
CA GLN A 92 4.72 3.13 -1.18
C GLN A 92 3.76 4.31 -1.23
N ALA A 93 2.57 4.16 -0.67
CA ALA A 93 1.59 5.25 -0.54
C ALA A 93 2.09 6.39 0.38
N ALA A 94 2.98 6.08 1.33
CA ALA A 94 3.68 7.06 2.18
C ALA A 94 4.92 7.67 1.51
N GLY A 95 5.36 7.16 0.35
CA GLY A 95 6.60 7.56 -0.31
C GLY A 95 7.87 6.98 0.33
N GLU A 96 7.73 5.94 1.15
CA GLU A 96 8.85 5.23 1.76
C GLU A 96 9.48 4.20 0.81
N HIS A 97 10.68 3.73 1.14
CA HIS A 97 11.37 2.74 0.33
C HIS A 97 10.68 1.37 0.38
N PRO A 98 10.30 0.80 -0.78
CA PRO A 98 9.69 -0.52 -0.83
C PRO A 98 10.65 -1.62 -0.35
N THR A 99 10.07 -2.68 0.20
CA THR A 99 10.75 -3.88 0.68
C THR A 99 10.10 -5.13 0.06
N PRO A 100 10.66 -6.33 0.24
CA PRO A 100 9.97 -7.56 -0.16
C PRO A 100 8.57 -7.73 0.43
N ALA A 101 8.28 -7.10 1.58
CA ALA A 101 6.95 -7.09 2.17
C ALA A 101 5.96 -6.17 1.41
N SER A 102 6.47 -5.16 0.69
CA SER A 102 5.68 -4.29 -0.20
C SER A 102 5.10 -5.10 -1.36
N ASP A 103 5.94 -5.89 -2.03
CA ASP A 103 5.48 -6.80 -3.09
C ASP A 103 4.47 -7.82 -2.55
N VAL A 104 4.69 -8.34 -1.34
CA VAL A 104 3.73 -9.24 -0.67
C VAL A 104 2.36 -8.58 -0.52
N TYR A 105 2.31 -7.32 -0.09
CA TYR A 105 1.06 -6.57 0.01
C TYR A 105 0.36 -6.46 -1.34
N SER A 106 1.09 -6.05 -2.39
CA SER A 106 0.54 -5.91 -3.74
C SER A 106 0.05 -7.24 -4.32
N ILE A 107 0.74 -8.36 -4.06
CA ILE A 107 0.25 -9.72 -4.35
C ILE A 107 -1.07 -9.99 -3.62
N GLY A 108 -1.21 -9.54 -2.37
CA GLY A 108 -2.45 -9.62 -1.61
C GLY A 108 -3.61 -8.86 -2.25
N VAL A 109 -3.35 -7.66 -2.79
CA VAL A 109 -4.36 -6.88 -3.51
C VAL A 109 -4.82 -7.61 -4.78
N VAL A 110 -3.87 -8.15 -5.56
CA VAL A 110 -4.18 -8.96 -6.75
C VAL A 110 -4.98 -10.22 -6.38
N LEU A 111 -4.59 -10.93 -5.31
CA LEU A 111 -5.33 -12.10 -4.82
C LEU A 111 -6.74 -11.75 -4.36
N PHE A 112 -6.90 -10.63 -3.64
CA PHE A 112 -8.21 -10.12 -3.26
C PHE A 112 -9.08 -9.88 -4.49
N GLU A 113 -8.54 -9.19 -5.50
CA GLU A 113 -9.27 -8.87 -6.72
C GLU A 113 -9.66 -10.11 -7.53
N MET A 114 -8.77 -11.10 -7.66
CA MET A 114 -9.10 -12.38 -8.29
C MET A 114 -10.24 -13.10 -7.57
N LEU A 115 -10.28 -13.05 -6.23
CA LEU A 115 -11.28 -13.74 -5.41
C LEU A 115 -12.61 -12.99 -5.32
N ALA A 116 -12.59 -11.66 -5.33
CA ALA A 116 -13.78 -10.82 -5.15
C ALA A 116 -14.34 -10.24 -6.45
N GLY A 117 -13.56 -10.26 -7.54
CA GLY A 117 -13.88 -9.57 -8.80
C GLY A 117 -13.79 -8.04 -8.72
N ARG A 118 -13.21 -7.51 -7.63
CA ARG A 118 -13.07 -6.07 -7.38
C ARG A 118 -11.88 -5.79 -6.46
N LEU A 119 -11.32 -4.59 -6.57
CA LEU A 119 -10.27 -4.11 -5.66
C LEU A 119 -10.80 -3.95 -4.21
N PRO A 120 -9.92 -4.11 -3.20
CA PRO A 120 -10.27 -3.86 -1.80
C PRO A 120 -10.54 -2.38 -1.53
N PHE A 121 -9.86 -1.48 -2.25
CA PHE A 121 -10.00 -0.03 -2.10
C PHE A 121 -10.24 0.63 -3.45
N VAL A 122 -11.16 1.59 -3.49
CA VAL A 122 -11.46 2.40 -4.67
C VAL A 122 -11.73 3.82 -4.19
N ALA A 123 -11.15 4.81 -4.87
CA ALA A 123 -11.40 6.22 -4.61
C ALA A 123 -11.39 7.01 -5.93
N SER A 124 -11.99 8.20 -5.90
CA SER A 124 -12.06 9.09 -7.08
C SER A 124 -10.74 9.79 -7.39
N THR A 125 -9.83 9.89 -6.42
CA THR A 125 -8.51 10.52 -6.58
C THR A 125 -7.40 9.59 -6.12
N GLN A 126 -6.22 9.73 -6.73
CA GLN A 126 -5.04 8.94 -6.35
C GLN A 126 -4.63 9.17 -4.90
N GLN A 127 -4.72 10.43 -4.43
CA GLN A 127 -4.38 10.78 -3.04
C GLN A 127 -5.36 10.15 -2.04
N ALA A 128 -6.65 10.13 -2.36
CA ALA A 128 -7.64 9.45 -1.52
C ALA A 128 -7.40 7.92 -1.52
N LEU A 129 -7.05 7.34 -2.67
CA LEU A 129 -6.74 5.91 -2.76
C LEU A 129 -5.49 5.55 -1.95
N ALA A 130 -4.44 6.37 -2.02
CA ALA A 130 -3.24 6.22 -1.19
C ALA A 130 -3.59 6.28 0.31
N MET A 131 -4.49 7.18 0.72
CA MET A 131 -4.96 7.26 2.11
C MET A 131 -5.70 6.00 2.55
N LEU A 132 -6.51 5.38 1.69
CA LEU A 132 -7.15 4.09 1.97
C LEU A 132 -6.12 2.99 2.17
N HIS A 133 -5.11 2.91 1.29
CA HIS A 133 -4.02 1.95 1.47
C HIS A 133 -3.27 2.16 2.79
N LEU A 134 -3.05 3.41 3.21
CA LEU A 134 -2.38 3.75 4.47
C LEU A 134 -3.20 3.39 5.71
N ARG A 135 -4.52 3.59 5.70
CA ARG A 135 -5.31 3.64 6.95
C ARG A 135 -6.50 2.70 7.01
N GLU A 136 -7.15 2.43 5.88
CA GLU A 136 -8.43 1.71 5.86
C GLU A 136 -8.21 0.20 5.88
N GLU A 137 -8.81 -0.52 6.81
CA GLU A 137 -8.72 -1.99 6.80
C GLU A 137 -9.45 -2.57 5.57
N PRO A 138 -8.89 -3.62 4.92
CA PRO A 138 -9.56 -4.21 3.77
C PRO A 138 -10.90 -4.80 4.21
N PRO A 139 -11.96 -4.69 3.38
CA PRO A 139 -13.23 -5.33 3.67
C PRO A 139 -13.09 -6.86 3.68
N ARG A 140 -13.96 -7.55 4.41
CA ARG A 140 -13.99 -9.03 4.42
C ARG A 140 -14.29 -9.57 3.02
N LEU A 141 -13.52 -10.56 2.58
CA LEU A 141 -13.69 -11.22 1.28
C LEU A 141 -15.04 -11.94 1.18
N THR A 142 -15.48 -12.55 2.27
CA THR A 142 -16.77 -13.27 2.40
C THR A 142 -17.99 -12.40 2.11
N LEU A 143 -17.88 -11.06 2.19
CA LEU A 143 -18.94 -10.13 1.77
C LEU A 143 -19.13 -10.12 0.25
N PHE A 144 -18.10 -10.46 -0.52
CA PHE A 144 -18.12 -10.44 -1.99
C PHE A 144 -18.12 -11.85 -2.58
N ASN A 145 -17.46 -12.80 -1.93
CA ASN A 145 -17.40 -14.19 -2.34
C ASN A 145 -17.59 -15.12 -1.12
N PRO A 146 -18.82 -15.57 -0.85
CA PRO A 146 -19.13 -16.47 0.26
C PRO A 146 -18.48 -17.86 0.17
N GLN A 147 -17.88 -18.23 -0.98
CA GLN A 147 -17.15 -19.49 -1.13
C GLN A 147 -15.73 -19.43 -0.56
N VAL A 148 -15.24 -18.24 -0.22
CA VAL A 148 -13.94 -18.06 0.43
C VAL A 148 -14.02 -18.59 1.87
N SER A 149 -13.18 -19.59 2.18
CA SER A 149 -13.02 -20.10 3.55
C SER A 149 -12.46 -19.04 4.50
N GLU A 150 -12.78 -19.13 5.79
CA GLU A 150 -12.24 -18.23 6.83
C GLU A 150 -10.71 -18.26 6.88
N THR A 151 -10.09 -19.41 6.63
CA THR A 151 -8.62 -19.52 6.61
C THR A 151 -8.01 -18.69 5.49
N LEU A 152 -8.54 -18.79 4.27
CA LEU A 152 -8.04 -17.99 3.14
C LEU A 152 -8.28 -16.50 3.37
N GLU A 153 -9.45 -16.12 3.89
CA GLU A 153 -9.72 -14.73 4.26
C GLU A 153 -8.68 -14.19 5.26
N ARG A 154 -8.37 -14.96 6.31
CA ARG A 154 -7.35 -14.60 7.29
C ARG A 154 -5.93 -14.51 6.69
N ILE A 155 -5.58 -15.37 5.73
CA ILE A 155 -4.32 -15.25 4.99
C ILE A 155 -4.30 -13.91 4.24
N VAL A 156 -5.35 -13.59 3.48
CA VAL A 156 -5.41 -12.35 2.69
C VAL A 156 -5.39 -11.12 3.59
N HIS A 157 -6.13 -11.11 4.70
CA HIS A 157 -6.08 -10.02 5.68
C HIS A 157 -4.69 -9.83 6.28
N LYS A 158 -3.96 -10.92 6.59
CA LYS A 158 -2.58 -10.83 7.09
C LYS A 158 -1.64 -10.23 6.03
N VAL A 159 -1.82 -10.59 4.76
CA VAL A 159 -1.03 -10.04 3.64
C VAL A 159 -1.30 -8.55 3.44
N LEU A 160 -2.54 -8.12 3.65
CA LEU A 160 -2.99 -6.72 3.52
C LEU A 160 -2.82 -5.88 4.80
N ALA A 161 -2.11 -6.40 5.81
CA ALA A 161 -1.82 -5.65 7.03
C ALA A 161 -1.00 -4.39 6.72
N LYS A 162 -1.33 -3.28 7.41
CA LYS A 162 -0.71 -1.98 7.14
C LYS A 162 0.78 -1.97 7.48
N GLU A 163 1.12 -2.46 8.67
CA GLU A 163 2.50 -2.62 9.13
C GLU A 163 3.24 -3.72 8.33
N PRO A 164 4.36 -3.42 7.66
CA PRO A 164 5.16 -4.43 6.94
C PRO A 164 5.55 -5.64 7.79
N ALA A 165 5.91 -5.42 9.06
CA ALA A 165 6.29 -6.51 9.96
C ALA A 165 5.14 -7.47 10.33
N ALA A 166 3.88 -7.04 10.15
CA ALA A 166 2.71 -7.88 10.42
C ALA A 166 2.40 -8.87 9.27
N ARG A 167 2.99 -8.65 8.09
CA ARG A 167 2.80 -9.48 6.88
C ARG A 167 3.72 -10.70 6.87
N TYR A 168 3.71 -11.44 5.77
CA TYR A 168 4.81 -12.36 5.46
C TYR A 168 6.00 -11.56 4.93
N ARG A 169 7.20 -11.93 5.37
CA ARG A 169 8.44 -11.20 5.07
C ARG A 169 8.79 -11.22 3.57
N THR A 170 8.46 -12.30 2.87
CA THR A 170 8.81 -12.48 1.45
C THR A 170 7.69 -13.21 0.69
N ALA A 171 7.67 -13.03 -0.63
CA ALA A 171 6.82 -13.79 -1.55
C ALA A 171 6.99 -15.32 -1.40
N ASP A 172 8.22 -15.82 -1.19
CA ASP A 172 8.47 -17.26 -0.93
C ASP A 172 7.76 -17.76 0.34
N GLN A 173 7.68 -16.92 1.38
CA GLN A 173 6.96 -17.27 2.59
C GLN A 173 5.45 -17.33 2.34
N LEU A 174 4.88 -16.33 1.67
CA LEU A 174 3.46 -16.34 1.30
C LEU A 174 3.12 -17.55 0.41
N GLY A 175 3.93 -17.83 -0.61
CA GLY A 175 3.74 -18.97 -1.51
C GLY A 175 3.70 -20.32 -0.77
N ARG A 176 4.57 -20.53 0.22
CA ARG A 176 4.53 -21.74 1.07
C ARG A 176 3.24 -21.84 1.88
N ILE A 177 2.74 -20.73 2.43
CA ILE A 177 1.47 -20.71 3.16
C ILE A 177 0.30 -21.05 2.23
N LEU A 178 0.27 -20.48 1.01
CA LEU A 178 -0.77 -20.77 0.02
C LEU A 178 -0.72 -22.23 -0.47
N ILE A 179 0.47 -22.81 -0.66
CA ILE A 179 0.63 -24.24 -0.97
C ILE A 179 0.09 -25.10 0.18
N SER A 180 0.43 -24.75 1.42
CA SER A 180 -0.06 -25.47 2.61
C SER A 180 -1.58 -25.38 2.72
N TYR A 181 -2.17 -24.21 2.47
CA TYR A 181 -3.61 -24.01 2.42
C TYR A 181 -4.27 -24.90 1.36
N ARG A 182 -3.73 -24.94 0.14
CA ARG A 182 -4.28 -25.78 -0.94
C ARG A 182 -4.25 -27.28 -0.61
N GLN A 183 -3.24 -27.74 0.14
CA GLN A 183 -3.08 -29.14 0.50
C GLN A 183 -3.98 -29.59 1.66
N HIS A 184 -4.27 -28.69 2.60
CA HIS A 184 -4.89 -29.04 3.88
C HIS A 184 -6.20 -28.30 4.17
N GLY A 185 -6.59 -27.36 3.31
CA GLY A 185 -7.73 -26.47 3.50
C GLY A 185 -7.68 -25.74 4.84
N ASP A 186 -8.78 -25.85 5.59
CA ASP A 186 -8.99 -25.18 6.87
C ASP A 186 -8.33 -25.90 8.07
N GLU A 187 -7.88 -27.16 7.92
CA GLU A 187 -7.56 -28.02 9.07
C GLU A 187 -6.22 -27.69 9.77
N LEU A 188 -5.25 -27.09 9.06
CA LEU A 188 -3.86 -26.98 9.56
C LEU A 188 -3.25 -25.58 9.59
N THR A 189 -3.85 -24.60 8.91
CA THR A 189 -3.21 -23.28 8.75
C THR A 189 -3.24 -22.46 10.05
N GLY A 190 -4.18 -22.72 10.96
CA GLY A 190 -4.27 -22.02 12.25
C GLY A 190 -3.05 -22.18 13.16
N ALA A 191 -2.39 -23.35 13.14
CA ALA A 191 -1.24 -23.64 14.00
C ALA A 191 0.08 -23.07 13.44
N GLN A 192 0.21 -23.00 12.11
CA GLN A 192 1.41 -22.49 11.44
C GLN A 192 1.47 -20.94 11.44
N LEU A 193 0.31 -20.26 11.49
CA LEU A 193 0.22 -18.79 11.55
C LEU A 193 0.71 -18.21 12.89
N ALA A 194 0.73 -19.01 13.96
CA ALA A 194 1.14 -18.60 15.30
C ALA A 194 2.64 -18.81 15.59
N THR A 195 3.34 -19.64 14.80
CA THR A 195 4.71 -20.06 15.08
C THR A 195 5.74 -19.20 14.33
N GLY A 196 5.71 -17.90 14.61
CA GLY A 196 6.79 -16.95 14.27
C GLY A 196 7.84 -16.78 15.37
N HIS A 197 7.86 -17.64 16.39
CA HIS A 197 8.88 -17.60 17.45
C HIS A 197 9.98 -18.63 17.17
N THR A 198 11.18 -18.12 16.89
CA THR A 198 12.45 -18.84 16.99
C THR A 198 12.49 -19.61 18.33
N PRO A 199 12.82 -20.90 18.36
CA PRO A 199 13.11 -21.58 19.62
C PRO A 199 14.39 -20.96 20.21
N ALA A 200 14.22 -20.11 21.24
CA ALA A 200 15.33 -19.73 22.10
C ALA A 200 15.84 -21.01 22.79
N GLN A 201 17.14 -21.28 22.65
CA GLN A 201 17.76 -22.42 23.31
C GLN A 201 17.62 -22.35 24.84
N PRO A 202 17.37 -23.48 25.52
CA PRO A 202 17.21 -23.51 26.97
C PRO A 202 18.58 -23.41 27.67
N HIS A 203 18.83 -22.29 28.34
CA HIS A 203 19.79 -22.24 29.44
C HIS A 203 19.09 -22.67 30.75
N PRO A 204 19.66 -23.58 31.55
CA PRO A 204 19.03 -24.08 32.77
C PRO A 204 19.07 -23.05 33.90
N ALA A 205 17.99 -23.10 34.69
CA ALA A 205 17.62 -22.21 35.77
C ALA A 205 18.56 -22.23 36.98
N ALA A 206 18.68 -21.07 37.63
CA ALA A 206 18.88 -20.97 39.08
C ALA A 206 18.18 -19.68 39.60
N VAL A 207 17.33 -19.86 40.60
CA VAL A 207 16.47 -18.90 41.33
C VAL A 207 16.43 -19.43 42.78
N PRO A 208 16.12 -18.70 43.90
CA PRO A 208 15.96 -17.25 44.25
C PRO A 208 16.70 -16.91 45.61
N PRO A 209 16.18 -16.08 46.56
CA PRO A 209 15.69 -14.68 46.53
C PRO A 209 16.43 -13.78 47.54
N ARG A 210 16.28 -12.44 47.43
CA ARG A 210 16.24 -11.56 48.62
C ARG A 210 15.19 -10.46 48.49
N SER A 211 14.43 -10.35 49.58
CA SER A 211 13.33 -9.43 49.88
C SER A 211 13.83 -8.18 50.60
N ALA A 212 13.27 -7.01 50.27
CA ALA A 212 13.03 -5.83 51.14
C ALA A 212 12.27 -4.80 50.27
N ALA A 213 10.98 -4.51 50.45
CA ALA A 213 10.32 -3.78 51.55
C ALA A 213 10.88 -2.36 51.77
N ALA A 214 10.18 -1.34 51.24
CA ALA A 214 9.94 -0.03 51.88
C ALA A 214 9.04 0.85 50.95
N THR A 215 7.74 0.97 51.23
CA THR A 215 7.04 2.10 51.91
C THR A 215 6.80 3.34 51.04
N LEU A 216 5.52 3.62 50.77
CA LEU A 216 4.96 4.88 50.23
C LEU A 216 5.14 6.05 51.23
N PRO A 217 4.97 7.30 50.76
CA PRO A 217 3.82 8.02 51.29
C PRO A 217 3.02 8.86 50.27
N THR A 218 1.71 8.71 50.43
CA THR A 218 0.59 9.62 50.18
C THR A 218 0.86 11.11 50.34
N SER A 219 0.39 11.92 49.38
CA SER A 219 -0.29 13.20 49.68
C SER A 219 -1.16 13.69 48.50
N ALA A 220 -2.48 13.57 48.66
CA ALA A 220 -3.48 14.49 48.11
C ALA A 220 -4.30 14.99 49.32
N PRO A 221 -4.68 16.28 49.39
CA PRO A 221 -6.06 16.64 49.06
C PRO A 221 -6.14 18.06 48.42
N THR A 222 -7.18 18.49 47.70
CA THR A 222 -8.45 18.94 48.29
C THR A 222 -9.38 19.38 47.16
N ARG A 223 -10.59 18.81 47.15
CA ARG A 223 -11.77 19.28 46.42
C ARG A 223 -12.40 20.45 47.18
N ARG A 224 -12.81 21.52 46.49
CA ARG A 224 -13.84 22.44 47.01
C ARG A 224 -14.83 22.84 45.92
N ALA A 225 -16.09 22.86 46.32
CA ALA A 225 -17.28 22.89 45.48
C ALA A 225 -17.91 24.29 45.39
N ALA A 226 -18.67 24.48 44.30
CA ALA A 226 -19.93 25.21 44.13
C ALA A 226 -20.05 26.70 44.53
N ALA A 227 -20.47 27.54 43.57
CA ALA A 227 -21.77 28.24 43.56
C ALA A 227 -21.91 29.18 42.33
N ASP A 228 -23.03 29.05 41.63
CA ASP A 228 -23.72 30.05 40.77
C ASP A 228 -24.55 31.00 41.69
N PRO A 229 -25.25 32.11 41.28
CA PRO A 229 -25.52 32.64 39.93
C PRO A 229 -25.57 34.21 39.79
N THR A 230 -25.93 34.66 38.57
CA THR A 230 -26.57 35.95 38.17
C THR A 230 -25.75 37.26 38.11
N LEU A 231 -25.60 37.85 36.91
CA LEU A 231 -26.16 39.17 36.56
C LEU A 231 -26.09 39.49 35.04
N ARG A 232 -27.28 39.76 34.47
CA ARG A 232 -27.65 40.74 33.43
C ARG A 232 -26.66 41.17 32.32
N ALA A 233 -27.10 40.90 31.09
CA ALA A 233 -27.39 41.84 29.98
C ALA A 233 -26.49 43.07 29.76
N ALA A 234 -25.85 43.16 28.57
CA ALA A 234 -26.22 44.07 27.48
C ALA A 234 -25.14 44.13 26.37
N SER A 235 -25.60 44.02 25.11
CA SER A 235 -25.23 44.83 23.94
C SER A 235 -23.77 45.14 23.59
N SER A 236 -23.34 44.67 22.41
CA SER A 236 -22.78 45.45 21.27
C SER A 236 -22.19 44.46 20.25
N ALA A 237 -22.78 44.34 19.06
CA ALA A 237 -22.42 45.09 17.84
C ALA A 237 -21.21 44.49 17.10
N ASP A 238 -21.53 43.99 15.91
CA ASP A 238 -20.79 44.02 14.66
C ASP A 238 -19.43 43.32 14.48
N GLU A 239 -19.22 42.95 13.21
CA GLU A 239 -17.99 42.52 12.52
C GLU A 239 -17.67 41.02 12.59
N ASP A 240 -17.94 40.28 11.50
CA ASP A 240 -16.90 40.13 10.48
C ASP A 240 -17.46 39.59 9.15
N LEU A 241 -16.97 40.19 8.08
CA LEU A 241 -17.35 40.03 6.68
C LEU A 241 -16.61 38.83 6.07
N GLY A 242 -17.28 38.05 5.23
CA GLY A 242 -16.60 37.09 4.37
C GLY A 242 -15.71 37.81 3.34
N PRO A 243 -14.55 37.27 2.94
CA PRO A 243 -13.85 37.79 1.79
C PRO A 243 -14.46 37.21 0.52
N GLU A 244 -14.94 38.11 -0.33
CA GLU A 244 -15.29 37.88 -1.73
C GLU A 244 -14.07 37.39 -2.52
N GLU A 245 -14.29 36.40 -3.40
CA GLU A 245 -13.31 35.99 -4.41
C GLU A 245 -13.16 37.09 -5.48
N GLY A 246 -12.23 38.01 -5.24
CA GLY A 246 -11.75 38.95 -6.25
C GLY A 246 -10.78 38.27 -7.20
N LEU A 247 -11.12 38.23 -8.50
CA LEU A 247 -10.27 37.73 -9.58
C LEU A 247 -8.91 38.46 -9.57
N ASP A 248 -7.81 37.72 -9.35
CA ASP A 248 -6.47 38.28 -9.21
C ASP A 248 -5.90 38.74 -10.56
N TRP A 249 -6.19 40.00 -10.91
CA TRP A 249 -5.70 40.66 -12.13
C TRP A 249 -4.18 40.72 -12.22
N LEU A 250 -3.45 40.64 -11.11
CA LEU A 250 -1.98 40.58 -11.12
C LEU A 250 -1.50 39.22 -11.58
N ALA A 251 -2.11 38.13 -11.10
CA ALA A 251 -1.83 36.78 -11.58
C ALA A 251 -2.13 36.63 -13.08
N MET A 252 -3.25 37.20 -13.54
CA MET A 252 -3.62 37.17 -14.96
C MET A 252 -2.69 38.05 -15.82
N GLY A 253 -2.24 39.21 -15.31
CA GLY A 253 -1.27 40.07 -15.98
C GLY A 253 0.12 39.44 -16.10
N LEU A 254 0.60 38.76 -15.06
CA LEU A 254 1.86 38.00 -15.07
C LEU A 254 1.82 36.85 -16.08
N GLY A 255 0.69 36.13 -16.16
CA GLY A 255 0.49 35.08 -17.17
C GLY A 255 0.56 35.61 -18.60
N PHE A 256 -0.06 36.77 -18.87
CA PHE A 256 -0.04 37.38 -20.20
C PHE A 256 1.36 37.89 -20.59
N ALA A 257 2.09 38.48 -19.65
CA ALA A 257 3.48 38.92 -19.88
C ALA A 257 4.41 37.73 -20.19
N ALA A 258 4.26 36.61 -19.47
CA ALA A 258 5.01 35.38 -19.72
C ALA A 258 4.70 34.80 -21.11
N PHE A 259 3.43 34.82 -21.53
CA PHE A 259 3.02 34.36 -22.86
C PHE A 259 3.66 35.18 -23.99
N ILE A 260 3.70 36.52 -23.86
CA ILE A 260 4.35 37.39 -24.85
C ILE A 260 5.86 37.13 -24.90
N ALA A 261 6.51 36.90 -23.76
CA ALA A 261 7.94 36.59 -23.73
C ALA A 261 8.27 35.29 -24.48
N VAL A 262 7.45 34.25 -24.33
CA VAL A 262 7.62 32.97 -25.03
C VAL A 262 7.26 33.08 -26.52
N ALA A 263 6.16 33.76 -26.86
CA ALA A 263 5.76 33.98 -28.25
C ALA A 263 6.76 34.89 -29.01
N GLY A 264 7.42 35.82 -28.32
CA GLY A 264 8.48 36.65 -28.88
C GLY A 264 9.76 35.90 -29.24
N LEU A 265 9.94 34.66 -28.77
CA LEU A 265 11.06 33.78 -29.13
C LEU A 265 10.80 32.97 -30.42
N PHE A 266 9.56 32.94 -30.91
CA PHE A 266 9.17 32.22 -32.12
C PHE A 266 9.90 32.71 -33.39
N PRO A 267 10.11 34.04 -33.61
CA PRO A 267 10.91 34.54 -34.73
C PRO A 267 12.38 34.11 -34.66
N LEU A 268 12.95 33.97 -33.46
CA LEU A 268 14.33 33.52 -33.25
C LEU A 268 14.47 32.03 -33.63
N TRP A 269 13.53 31.20 -33.20
CA TRP A 269 13.49 29.77 -33.56
C TRP A 269 13.29 29.56 -35.06
N TRP A 270 12.42 30.36 -35.67
CA TRP A 270 12.21 30.34 -37.12
C TRP A 270 13.49 30.74 -37.88
N TRP A 271 14.19 31.78 -37.42
CA TRP A 271 15.46 32.22 -38.01
C TRP A 271 16.54 31.12 -37.89
N VAL A 272 16.71 30.52 -36.72
CA VAL A 272 17.67 29.42 -36.49
C VAL A 272 17.39 28.24 -37.41
N ILE A 273 16.12 27.81 -37.53
CA ILE A 273 15.73 26.71 -38.43
C ILE A 273 16.03 27.08 -39.89
N SER A 274 15.76 28.32 -40.30
CA SER A 274 15.97 28.78 -41.68
C SER A 274 17.45 28.87 -42.08
N VAL A 275 18.36 29.08 -41.11
CA VAL A 275 19.82 29.15 -41.33
C VAL A 275 20.45 27.75 -41.38
N TYR A 276 19.90 26.78 -40.65
CA TYR A 276 20.42 25.40 -40.62
C TYR A 276 19.85 24.47 -41.70
N THR A 277 18.85 24.91 -42.45
CA THR A 277 18.20 24.12 -43.53
C THR A 277 18.57 24.58 -44.94
N ARG A 278 19.66 25.35 -45.09
CA ARG A 278 20.29 25.69 -46.38
C ARG A 278 21.69 25.11 -46.49
#